data_AF-A0A9X4AEB5-F1
#
_entry.id   AF-A0A9X4AEB5-F1
#
_cell.length_a   1.000
_cell.length_b   1.000
_cell.length_c   1.000
_cell.angle_alpha   90.00
_cell.angle_beta   90.00
_cell.angle_gamma   90.00
#
_symmetry.space_group_name_H-M   'P 1'
#
loop_
_entity.id
_entity.type
_entity.pdbx_description
1 polymer ?
#
loop_
_entity_poly.entity_id
_entity_poly.type
_entity_poly.pdbx_seq_one_letter_code
_entity_poly.pdbx_strand_id
1 'polypeptide(L)'
;MLVVIGIVVGVVISLIGSIIISLIPYVPFAPVFLTSVIPSVLIFVIQTYQIKTDITKFKSWLNGFISLFVISLLAFAIKNYFEAKAIANNPGSGLNWESIIIFNILYSLGAAMLISPISYFAIKWISRFKKQTI
;
A
#
# COMPACT_ATOMS: atom_id res chain seq x y z
N MET A 1 20.46 -9.20 -3.49
CA MET A 1 19.41 -9.61 -4.45
C MET A 1 18.00 -9.46 -3.89
N LEU A 2 17.68 -10.02 -2.71
CA LEU A 2 16.32 -9.95 -2.12
C LEU A 2 15.83 -8.51 -1.85
N VAL A 3 16.67 -7.62 -1.32
CA VAL A 3 16.32 -6.18 -1.13
C VAL A 3 15.87 -5.53 -2.43
N VAL A 4 16.63 -5.74 -3.51
CA VAL A 4 16.35 -5.16 -4.83
C VAL A 4 15.00 -5.63 -5.35
N ILE A 5 14.68 -6.91 -5.16
CA ILE A 5 13.37 -7.48 -5.52
C ILE A 5 12.26 -6.81 -4.71
N GLY A 6 12.45 -6.64 -3.41
CA GLY A 6 11.47 -5.96 -2.55
C GLY A 6 11.22 -4.52 -3.00
N ILE A 7 12.26 -3.78 -3.36
CA ILE A 7 12.17 -2.42 -3.89
C ILE A 7 11.40 -2.42 -5.22
N VAL A 8 11.80 -3.26 -6.18
CA VAL A 8 11.15 -3.33 -7.51
C VAL A 8 9.68 -3.67 -7.38
N VAL A 9 9.34 -4.69 -6.58
CA VAL A 9 7.95 -5.08 -6.33
C VAL A 9 7.17 -3.96 -5.66
N GLY A 10 7.75 -3.29 -4.67
CA GLY A 10 7.11 -2.15 -3.99
C GLY A 10 6.80 -1.00 -4.94
N VAL A 11 7.75 -0.63 -5.82
CA VAL A 11 7.55 0.41 -6.84
C VAL A 11 6.47 0.01 -7.83
N VAL A 12 6.49 -1.24 -8.33
CA VAL A 12 5.51 -1.74 -9.30
C VAL A 12 4.10 -1.77 -8.69
N ILE A 13 3.97 -2.23 -7.44
CA ILE A 13 2.67 -2.26 -6.75
C ILE A 13 2.15 -0.86 -6.49
N SER A 14 3.01 0.06 -6.05
CA SER A 14 2.62 1.46 -5.89
C SER A 14 2.17 2.08 -7.21
N LEU A 15 2.88 1.82 -8.31
CA LEU A 15 2.52 2.31 -9.64
C LEU A 15 1.16 1.78 -10.09
N ILE A 16 0.97 0.46 -10.08
CA ILE A 16 -0.29 -0.17 -10.51
C ILE A 16 -1.44 0.22 -9.59
N GLY A 17 -1.23 0.19 -8.27
CA GLY A 17 -2.23 0.58 -7.28
C GLY A 17 -2.66 2.04 -7.47
N SER A 18 -1.71 2.93 -7.72
CA SER A 18 -2.00 4.35 -7.99
C SER A 18 -2.76 4.53 -9.29
N ILE A 19 -2.42 3.80 -10.36
CA ILE A 19 -3.19 3.81 -11.62
C ILE A 19 -4.64 3.42 -11.35
N ILE A 20 -4.87 2.30 -10.65
CA ILE A 20 -6.22 1.79 -10.36
C ILE A 20 -7.02 2.78 -9.52
N ILE A 21 -6.43 3.31 -8.45
CA ILE A 21 -7.09 4.26 -7.56
C ILE A 21 -7.41 5.57 -8.31
N SER A 22 -6.54 6.00 -9.22
CA SER A 22 -6.73 7.23 -10.01
C SER A 22 -7.75 7.10 -11.13
N LEU A 23 -8.30 5.90 -11.37
CA LEU A 23 -9.50 5.73 -12.21
C LEU A 23 -10.76 6.27 -11.51
N ILE A 24 -10.72 6.44 -10.19
CA ILE A 24 -11.80 7.08 -9.44
C ILE A 24 -11.78 8.58 -9.78
N PRO A 25 -12.91 9.16 -10.22
CA PRO A 25 -13.00 10.59 -10.50
C PRO A 25 -12.49 11.42 -9.31
N TYR A 26 -11.77 12.51 -9.61
CA TYR A 26 -11.20 13.43 -8.62
C TYR A 26 -10.04 12.90 -7.77
N VAL A 27 -9.51 11.70 -8.05
CA VAL A 27 -8.33 11.16 -7.38
C VAL A 27 -7.07 11.32 -8.25
N PRO A 28 -6.20 12.30 -7.96
CA PRO A 28 -5.02 12.57 -8.78
C PRO A 28 -3.90 11.52 -8.61
N PHE A 29 -3.34 11.05 -9.73
CA PHE A 29 -2.30 10.02 -9.76
C PHE A 29 -1.01 10.40 -9.03
N ALA A 30 -0.40 11.54 -9.35
CA ALA A 30 0.90 11.92 -8.82
C ALA A 30 0.97 11.93 -7.28
N PRO A 31 0.04 12.56 -6.53
CA PRO A 31 0.08 12.55 -5.07
C PRO A 31 -0.23 11.17 -4.47
N VAL A 32 -1.08 10.35 -5.10
CA VAL A 32 -1.34 8.97 -4.64
C VAL A 32 -0.08 8.11 -4.82
N PHE A 33 0.62 8.25 -5.93
CA PHE A 33 1.87 7.55 -6.18
C PHE A 33 2.96 7.97 -5.19
N LEU A 34 3.18 9.28 -5.04
CA LEU A 34 4.23 9.81 -4.16
C LEU A 34 4.02 9.45 -2.68
N THR A 35 2.76 9.43 -2.22
CA THR A 35 2.45 9.05 -0.83
C THR A 35 2.48 7.54 -0.60
N SER A 36 2.23 6.72 -1.63
CA SER A 36 2.19 5.25 -1.51
C SER A 36 3.52 4.56 -1.78
N VAL A 37 4.44 5.16 -2.55
CA VAL A 37 5.67 4.48 -3.01
C VAL A 37 6.59 4.11 -1.86
N ILE A 38 6.81 5.01 -0.90
CA ILE A 38 7.70 4.77 0.24
C ILE A 38 7.13 3.67 1.15
N PRO A 39 5.87 3.73 1.62
CA PRO A 39 5.25 2.63 2.36
C PRO A 39 5.31 1.30 1.59
N SER A 40 5.05 1.31 0.28
CA SER A 40 5.08 0.10 -0.55
C SER A 40 6.46 -0.54 -0.59
N VAL A 41 7.50 0.24 -0.86
CA VAL A 41 8.88 -0.25 -0.87
C VAL A 41 9.24 -0.85 0.49
N LEU A 42 8.96 -0.14 1.59
CA LEU A 42 9.28 -0.64 2.93
C LEU A 42 8.59 -1.97 3.23
N ILE A 43 7.28 -2.07 2.98
CA ILE A 43 6.54 -3.30 3.28
C ILE A 43 6.99 -4.46 2.40
N PHE A 44 7.23 -4.24 1.10
CA PHE A 44 7.65 -5.33 0.22
C PHE A 44 9.10 -5.77 0.46
N VAL A 45 9.98 -4.87 0.89
CA VAL A 45 11.30 -5.25 1.41
C VAL A 45 11.14 -6.16 2.62
N ILE A 46 10.35 -5.77 3.64
CA ILE A 46 10.12 -6.62 4.83
C ILE A 46 9.54 -7.99 4.44
N GLN A 47 8.56 -8.00 3.54
CA GLN A 47 7.91 -9.23 3.08
C GLN A 47 8.88 -10.19 2.39
N THR A 48 9.83 -9.70 1.57
CA THR A 48 10.83 -10.58 0.94
C THR A 48 11.64 -11.40 1.93
N TYR A 49 11.89 -10.87 3.13
CA TYR A 49 12.58 -11.59 4.20
C TYR A 49 11.67 -12.56 4.95
N GLN A 50 10.43 -12.15 5.26
CA GLN A 50 9.51 -12.92 6.10
C GLN A 50 8.78 -14.06 5.37
N ILE A 51 8.57 -13.93 4.05
CA ILE A 51 7.89 -14.92 3.22
C ILE A 51 8.66 -16.25 3.22
N LYS A 52 7.97 -17.35 3.54
CA LYS A 52 8.45 -18.72 3.37
C LYS A 52 8.41 -19.15 1.89
N THR A 53 9.19 -20.17 1.53
CA THR A 53 9.31 -20.68 0.16
C THR A 53 8.11 -21.53 -0.29
N ASP A 54 7.39 -22.15 0.64
CA ASP A 54 6.21 -22.99 0.34
C ASP A 54 4.96 -22.44 1.05
N ILE A 55 4.37 -21.38 0.48
CA ILE A 55 3.16 -20.74 1.00
C ILE A 55 1.93 -21.18 0.20
N THR A 56 0.82 -21.43 0.90
CA THR A 56 -0.47 -21.75 0.27
C THR A 56 -1.08 -20.55 -0.45
N LYS A 57 -2.03 -20.79 -1.36
CA LYS A 57 -2.71 -19.72 -2.11
C LYS A 57 -3.38 -18.70 -1.17
N PHE A 58 -4.13 -19.19 -0.18
CA PHE A 58 -4.83 -18.34 0.79
C PHE A 58 -3.86 -17.48 1.61
N LYS A 59 -2.78 -18.06 2.15
CA LYS A 59 -1.77 -17.31 2.91
C LYS A 59 -1.06 -16.26 2.04
N SER A 60 -0.80 -16.56 0.77
CA SER A 60 -0.21 -15.61 -0.17
C SER A 60 -1.14 -14.41 -0.42
N TRP A 61 -2.43 -14.67 -0.59
CA TRP A 61 -3.44 -13.62 -0.76
C TRP A 61 -3.60 -12.80 0.52
N LEU A 62 -3.71 -13.44 1.68
CA LEU A 62 -3.88 -12.77 2.96
C LEU A 62 -2.67 -11.87 3.30
N ASN A 63 -1.44 -12.36 3.11
CA ASN A 63 -0.25 -11.53 3.29
C ASN A 63 -0.25 -10.33 2.34
N GLY A 64 -0.68 -10.52 1.10
CA GLY A 64 -0.80 -9.44 0.13
C GLY A 64 -1.86 -8.42 0.51
N PHE A 65 -3.04 -8.88 0.92
CA PHE A 65 -4.14 -8.04 1.39
C PHE A 65 -3.71 -7.21 2.60
N ILE A 66 -3.11 -7.83 3.62
CA ILE A 66 -2.62 -7.13 4.82
C ILE A 66 -1.55 -6.10 4.43
N SER A 67 -0.62 -6.46 3.53
CA SER A 67 0.41 -5.54 3.06
C SER A 67 -0.20 -4.30 2.40
N LEU A 68 -1.14 -4.50 1.48
CA LEU A 68 -1.85 -3.41 0.81
C LEU A 68 -2.69 -2.57 1.78
N PHE A 69 -3.31 -3.20 2.77
CA PHE A 69 -4.07 -2.49 3.80
C PHE A 69 -3.17 -1.56 4.61
N VAL A 70 -2.01 -2.04 5.08
CA VAL A 70 -1.06 -1.22 5.82
C VAL A 70 -0.44 -0.13 4.93
N ILE A 71 -0.09 -0.45 3.67
CA ILE A 71 0.39 0.56 2.70
C ILE A 71 -0.65 1.68 2.53
N SER A 72 -1.92 1.31 2.33
CA SER A 72 -3.00 2.27 2.10
C SER A 72 -3.25 3.13 3.34
N LEU A 73 -3.28 2.50 4.52
CA LEU A 73 -3.43 3.22 5.80
C LEU A 73 -2.32 4.25 6.00
N LEU A 74 -1.07 3.88 5.73
CA LEU A 74 0.08 4.79 5.84
C LEU A 74 0.00 5.92 4.81
N ALA A 75 -0.29 5.60 3.55
CA ALA A 75 -0.38 6.59 2.48
C ALA A 75 -1.46 7.65 2.77
N PHE A 76 -2.66 7.20 3.17
CA PHE A 76 -3.76 8.09 3.53
C PHE A 76 -3.53 8.83 4.84
N ALA A 77 -2.89 8.21 5.85
CA ALA A 77 -2.51 8.91 7.07
C ALA A 77 -1.50 10.04 6.80
N ILE A 78 -0.50 9.79 5.96
CA ILE A 78 0.47 10.80 5.51
C ILE A 78 -0.25 11.93 4.76
N LYS A 79 -1.13 11.60 3.82
CA LYS A 79 -1.95 12.58 3.09
C LYS A 79 -2.75 13.47 4.06
N ASN A 80 -3.51 12.85 4.96
CA ASN A 80 -4.37 13.56 5.90
C ASN A 80 -3.55 14.44 6.87
N TYR A 81 -2.35 14.02 7.28
CA TYR A 81 -1.45 14.84 8.09
C TYR A 81 -1.02 16.13 7.37
N PHE A 82 -0.63 16.03 6.10
CA PHE A 82 -0.23 17.20 5.32
C PHE A 82 -1.41 18.14 5.03
N GLU A 83 -2.59 17.59 4.74
CA GLU A 83 -3.82 18.39 4.58
C GLU A 83 -4.20 19.12 5.86
N ALA A 84 -4.14 18.43 7.01
CA ALA A 84 -4.39 19.05 8.31
C ALA A 84 -3.40 20.17 8.62
N LYS A 85 -2.11 19.99 8.30
CA LYS A 85 -1.08 21.04 8.48
C LYS A 85 -1.31 22.25 7.58
N ALA A 86 -1.76 22.06 6.35
CA ALA A 86 -2.08 23.17 5.45
C ALA A 86 -3.28 23.98 5.95
N ILE A 87 -4.27 23.30 6.54
CA ILE A 87 -5.50 23.90 7.04
C ILE A 87 -5.32 24.49 8.45
N ALA A 88 -4.36 24.02 9.25
CA ALA A 88 -4.06 24.51 10.59
C ALA A 88 -3.71 26.02 10.66
N ASN A 89 -3.34 26.63 9.53
CA ASN A 89 -3.11 28.07 9.43
C ASN A 89 -4.40 28.90 9.25
N ASN A 90 -5.59 28.26 9.16
CA ASN A 90 -6.88 28.92 9.06
C ASN A 90 -7.65 28.84 10.40
N PRO A 91 -7.73 29.93 11.17
CA PRO A 91 -8.51 29.96 12.41
C PRO A 91 -10.01 29.85 12.07
N GLY A 92 -10.60 28.67 12.32
CA GLY A 92 -12.03 28.40 12.12
C GLY A 92 -12.34 27.02 11.51
N SER A 93 -11.36 26.35 10.92
CA SER A 93 -11.53 24.99 10.40
C SER A 93 -11.33 23.95 11.51
N GLY A 94 -12.41 23.64 12.25
CA GLY A 94 -12.42 22.47 13.12
C GLY A 94 -12.32 21.19 12.27
N LEU A 95 -11.28 20.39 12.46
CA LEU A 95 -11.13 19.09 11.80
C LEU A 95 -11.89 18.02 12.59
N ASN A 96 -12.82 17.33 11.93
CA ASN A 96 -13.49 16.16 12.50
C ASN A 96 -12.60 14.92 12.37
N TRP A 97 -11.70 14.73 13.33
CA TRP A 97 -10.71 13.65 13.32
C TRP A 97 -11.34 12.26 13.35
N GLU A 98 -12.45 12.07 14.06
CA GLU A 98 -13.15 10.77 14.12
C GLU A 98 -13.61 10.33 12.73
N SER A 99 -14.24 11.24 11.99
CA SER A 99 -14.68 10.98 10.62
C SER A 99 -13.49 10.69 9.71
N ILE A 100 -12.41 11.47 9.81
CA ILE A 100 -11.18 11.27 9.01
C ILE A 100 -10.58 9.89 9.25
N ILE A 101 -10.54 9.42 10.51
CA ILE A 101 -10.01 8.10 10.86
C ILE A 101 -10.89 6.99 10.27
N ILE A 102 -12.21 7.08 10.44
CA ILE A 102 -13.16 6.09 9.92
C ILE A 102 -13.05 5.99 8.40
N PHE A 103 -13.06 7.13 7.70
CA PHE A 103 -12.89 7.17 6.25
C PHE A 103 -11.56 6.58 5.82
N ASN A 104 -10.46 6.87 6.53
CA ASN A 104 -9.16 6.31 6.21
C ASN A 104 -9.17 4.77 6.27
N ILE A 105 -9.75 4.19 7.33
CA ILE A 105 -9.86 2.73 7.49
C ILE A 105 -10.70 2.13 6.36
N LEU A 106 -11.87 2.72 6.07
CA LEU A 106 -12.78 2.20 5.04
C LEU A 106 -12.18 2.28 3.63
N TYR A 107 -11.59 3.41 3.26
CA TYR A 107 -10.92 3.55 1.96
C TYR A 107 -9.70 2.64 1.84
N SER A 108 -8.94 2.45 2.93
CA SER A 108 -7.81 1.51 2.94
C SER A 108 -8.25 0.07 2.75
N LEU A 109 -9.35 -0.35 3.40
CA LEU A 109 -9.93 -1.68 3.20
C LEU A 109 -10.41 -1.88 1.76
N GLY A 110 -11.13 -0.90 1.21
CA GLY A 110 -11.61 -0.93 -0.17
C GLY A 110 -10.45 -1.02 -1.18
N ALA A 111 -9.46 -0.15 -1.04
CA ALA A 111 -8.27 -0.15 -1.90
C ALA A 111 -7.49 -1.48 -1.79
N ALA A 112 -7.27 -1.98 -0.58
CA ALA A 112 -6.59 -3.24 -0.36
C ALA A 112 -7.33 -4.42 -0.99
N MET A 113 -8.66 -4.45 -0.90
CA MET A 113 -9.47 -5.51 -1.50
C MET A 113 -9.39 -5.47 -3.03
N LEU A 114 -9.55 -4.29 -3.63
CA LEU A 114 -9.49 -4.09 -5.09
C LEU A 114 -8.14 -4.48 -5.68
N ILE A 115 -7.03 -4.13 -5.00
CA ILE A 115 -5.67 -4.36 -5.48
C ILE A 115 -5.11 -5.73 -5.02
N SER A 116 -5.83 -6.44 -4.15
CA SER A 116 -5.39 -7.72 -3.57
C SER A 116 -4.93 -8.80 -4.58
N PRO A 117 -5.52 -8.94 -5.79
CA PRO A 117 -5.03 -9.90 -6.78
C PRO A 117 -3.60 -9.62 -7.24
N ILE A 118 -3.24 -8.34 -7.40
CA ILE A 118 -1.91 -7.92 -7.84
C ILE A 118 -0.88 -8.26 -6.77
N SER A 119 -1.19 -7.96 -5.51
CA SER A 119 -0.30 -8.31 -4.42
C SER A 119 -0.17 -9.83 -4.23
N TYR A 120 -1.21 -10.62 -4.50
CA TYR A 120 -1.10 -12.08 -4.51
C TYR A 120 -0.03 -12.55 -5.50
N PHE A 121 -0.04 -12.04 -6.74
CA PHE A 121 0.95 -12.41 -7.75
C PHE A 121 2.37 -12.02 -7.33
N ALA A 122 2.54 -10.83 -6.75
CA ALA A 122 3.82 -10.37 -6.25
C ALA A 122 4.39 -11.26 -5.13
N ILE A 123 3.58 -11.59 -4.11
CA ILE A 123 3.98 -12.45 -2.98
C ILE A 123 4.35 -13.85 -3.49
N LYS A 124 3.56 -14.40 -4.42
CA LYS A 124 3.83 -15.70 -5.04
C LYS A 124 5.12 -15.69 -5.85
N TRP A 125 5.38 -14.61 -6.59
CA TRP A 125 6.60 -14.46 -7.36
C TRP A 125 7.84 -14.38 -6.45
N ILE A 126 7.77 -13.58 -5.38
CA ILE A 126 8.83 -13.50 -4.35
C ILE A 126 9.11 -14.89 -3.74
N SER A 127 8.07 -15.61 -3.36
CA SER A 127 8.19 -16.95 -2.75
C SER A 127 8.88 -17.95 -3.69
N ARG A 128 8.50 -17.96 -4.98
CA ARG A 128 9.13 -18.81 -6.01
C ARG A 128 10.59 -18.45 -6.24
N PHE A 129 10.91 -17.16 -6.34
CA PHE A 129 12.27 -16.70 -6.55
C PHE A 129 13.19 -17.10 -5.38
N LYS A 130 12.69 -16.96 -4.14
CA LYS A 130 13.40 -17.37 -2.93
C LYS A 130 13.73 -18.87 -2.94
N LYS A 131 12.80 -19.71 -3.41
CA LYS A 131 12.99 -21.17 -3.54
C LYS A 131 14.04 -21.56 -4.60
N GLN A 132 14.30 -20.71 -5.58
CA GLN A 132 15.32 -20.95 -6.61
C GLN A 132 16.72 -20.46 -6.20
N THR A 133 16.79 -19.59 -5.19
CA THR A 133 18.04 -18.92 -4.77
C THR A 133 18.67 -19.55 -3.52
N ILE A 134 17.86 -20.20 -2.68
CA ILE A 134 18.27 -20.90 -1.45
C ILE A 134 18.04 -22.39 -1.69
#